data_AF-A0AAV5SG90-F1
#
_entry.id   AF-A0AAV5SG90-F1
#
_cell.length_a   1.000
_cell.length_b   1.000
_cell.length_c   1.000
_cell.angle_alpha   90.00
_cell.angle_beta   90.00
_cell.angle_gamma   90.00
#
_symmetry.space_group_name_H-M   'P 1'
#
loop_
_entity.id
_entity.type
_entity.pdbx_description
1 polymer ?
#
loop_
_entity_poly.entity_id
_entity_poly.type
_entity_poly.pdbx_seq_one_letter_code
_entity_poly.pdbx_strand_id
1 'polypeptide(L)'
;MEKLDQLHVKAGKVHWMEYNLEKGDSITFYLTGNAVFGFSIVHVLNEADEDVFAMRQLHPLSAGMPGPLKVPVRDSLVVPQSGLYKVWFSNTSC
;
A
#
# COMPACT_ATOMS: atom_id res chain seq x y z
N MET A 1 0.99 -13.80 -19.78
CA MET A 1 1.57 -13.74 -18.42
C MET A 1 1.60 -12.28 -18.04
N GLU A 2 0.84 -11.87 -17.02
CA GLU A 2 0.91 -10.48 -16.54
C GLU A 2 2.31 -10.24 -15.98
N LYS A 3 2.95 -9.14 -16.40
CA LYS A 3 4.29 -8.78 -15.93
C LYS A 3 4.11 -8.08 -14.59
N LEU A 4 4.55 -8.74 -13.51
CA LEU A 4 4.56 -8.14 -12.18
C LEU A 4 5.84 -7.32 -12.01
N ASP A 5 5.69 -6.09 -11.53
CA ASP A 5 6.83 -5.29 -11.09
C ASP A 5 7.35 -5.80 -9.75
N GLN A 6 8.68 -5.88 -9.64
CA GLN A 6 9.33 -6.31 -8.41
C GLN A 6 9.70 -5.10 -7.56
N LEU A 7 9.16 -5.04 -6.35
CA LEU A 7 9.54 -4.07 -5.33
C LEU A 7 10.47 -4.72 -4.30
N HIS A 8 11.62 -4.11 -4.05
CA HIS A 8 12.54 -4.52 -2.98
C HIS A 8 12.61 -3.46 -1.89
N VAL A 9 12.10 -3.78 -0.70
CA VAL A 9 12.16 -2.90 0.50
C VAL A 9 13.18 -3.46 1.48
N LYS A 10 14.26 -2.71 1.72
CA LYS A 10 15.32 -3.10 2.67
C LYS A 10 14.78 -3.18 4.10
N ALA A 11 15.42 -3.98 4.94
CA ALA A 11 15.10 -4.07 6.36
C ALA A 11 15.17 -2.69 7.03
N GLY A 12 14.21 -2.40 7.91
CA GLY A 12 14.07 -1.12 8.59
C GLY A 12 13.63 0.05 7.69
N LYS A 13 13.16 -0.23 6.46
CA LYS A 13 12.72 0.80 5.51
C LYS A 13 11.27 0.62 5.12
N VAL A 14 10.71 1.71 4.59
CA VAL A 14 9.39 1.78 3.98
C VAL A 14 9.53 2.22 2.53
N HIS A 15 8.52 1.92 1.72
CA HIS A 15 8.38 2.41 0.36
C HIS A 15 6.96 2.93 0.14
N TRP A 16 6.87 4.01 -0.63
CA TRP A 16 5.63 4.68 -0.97
C TRP A 16 5.47 4.75 -2.48
N MET A 17 4.30 4.36 -2.97
CA MET A 17 3.88 4.67 -4.33
C MET A 17 2.78 5.73 -4.26
N GLU A 18 2.91 6.79 -5.05
CA GLU A 18 2.05 7.96 -4.96
C GLU A 18 1.20 8.12 -6.21
N TYR A 19 -0.09 8.40 -6.03
CA TYR A 19 -1.06 8.55 -7.10
C TYR A 19 -1.97 9.76 -6.83
N ASN A 20 -2.04 10.68 -7.78
CA ASN A 20 -3.09 11.70 -7.80
C ASN A 20 -4.32 11.09 -8.50
N LEU A 21 -5.41 10.93 -7.76
CA LEU A 21 -6.62 10.25 -8.23
C LEU A 21 -7.83 11.17 -8.12
N GLU A 22 -8.80 10.98 -9.00
CA GLU A 22 -10.09 11.64 -8.96
C GLU A 22 -11.14 10.78 -8.22
N LYS A 23 -12.14 11.44 -7.65
CA LYS A 23 -13.29 10.75 -7.05
C LYS A 23 -13.94 9.82 -8.07
N GLY A 24 -14.08 8.55 -7.70
CA GLY A 24 -14.66 7.51 -8.57
C GLY A 24 -13.61 6.66 -9.28
N ASP A 25 -12.33 7.07 -9.29
CA ASP A 25 -11.24 6.21 -9.75
C ASP A 25 -11.15 4.94 -8.90
N SER A 26 -10.54 3.89 -9.46
CA SER A 26 -10.31 2.64 -8.76
C SER A 26 -8.83 2.33 -8.63
N ILE A 27 -8.40 1.95 -7.43
CA ILE A 27 -7.11 1.31 -7.23
C ILE A 27 -7.37 -0.19 -7.21
N THR A 28 -6.81 -0.92 -8.17
CA THR A 28 -6.84 -2.40 -8.22
C THR A 28 -5.42 -2.90 -8.06
N PHE A 29 -5.20 -3.86 -7.17
CA PHE A 29 -3.88 -4.42 -6.94
C PHE A 29 -3.90 -5.94 -6.91
N TYR A 30 -2.74 -6.51 -7.25
CA TYR A 30 -2.42 -7.91 -7.15
C TYR A 30 -1.04 -8.02 -6.51
N LEU A 31 -0.97 -8.65 -5.34
CA LEU A 31 0.19 -8.63 -4.48
C LEU A 31 0.62 -10.06 -4.11
N THR A 32 1.91 -10.32 -4.28
CA THR A 32 2.59 -11.51 -3.76
C THR A 32 3.82 -11.06 -2.99
N GLY A 33 4.17 -11.77 -1.91
CA GLY A 33 5.32 -11.43 -1.09
C GLY A 33 6.01 -12.69 -0.58
N ASN A 34 7.33 -12.61 -0.37
CA ASN A 34 8.15 -13.72 0.09
C ASN A 34 8.57 -13.61 1.57
N ALA A 35 8.10 -12.58 2.28
CA ALA A 35 8.39 -12.30 3.68
C ALA A 35 7.17 -11.68 4.36
N VAL A 36 7.24 -11.46 5.68
CA VAL A 36 6.28 -10.62 6.40
C VAL A 36 6.57 -9.16 6.08
N PHE A 37 5.54 -8.36 5.79
CA PHE A 37 5.68 -6.93 5.48
C PHE A 37 4.42 -6.16 5.88
N GLY A 38 4.56 -4.88 6.15
CA GLY A 38 3.44 -3.97 6.36
C GLY A 38 2.85 -3.51 5.03
N PHE A 39 1.52 -3.38 4.96
CA PHE A 39 0.80 -2.92 3.77
C PHE A 39 -0.43 -2.10 4.13
N SER A 40 -0.66 -1.02 3.37
CA SER A 40 -1.89 -0.24 3.43
C SER A 40 -2.05 0.64 2.19
N ILE A 41 -3.28 1.11 1.98
CA ILE A 41 -3.59 2.18 1.02
C ILE A 41 -4.26 3.30 1.81
N VAL A 42 -3.71 4.51 1.68
CA VAL A 42 -4.11 5.67 2.47
C VAL A 42 -4.34 6.90 1.58
N HIS A 43 -5.22 7.78 2.04
CA HIS A 43 -5.42 9.12 1.48
C HIS A 43 -4.70 10.14 2.33
N VAL A 44 -3.90 10.97 1.67
CA VAL A 44 -3.10 12.01 2.29
C VAL A 44 -3.98 13.22 2.54
N LEU A 45 -4.10 13.62 3.82
CA LEU A 45 -4.85 14.82 4.20
C LEU A 45 -3.94 16.05 4.29
N ASN A 46 -2.65 15.82 4.55
CA ASN A 46 -1.59 16.82 4.60
C ASN A 46 -0.34 16.26 3.91
N GLU A 47 0.15 16.95 2.89
CA GLU A 47 1.27 16.47 2.06
C GLU A 47 2.59 16.31 2.84
N ALA A 48 2.73 17.01 3.97
CA ALA A 48 3.89 16.90 4.85
C ALA A 48 3.87 15.65 5.74
N ASP A 49 2.78 14.87 5.75
CA ASP A 49 2.68 13.67 6.57
C ASP A 49 3.56 12.54 5.97
N GLU A 50 4.46 12.00 6.79
CA GLU A 50 5.28 10.82 6.46
C GLU A 50 4.87 9.58 7.28
N ASP A 51 3.98 9.76 8.25
CA ASP A 51 3.47 8.69 9.10
C ASP A 51 2.17 8.10 8.53
N VAL A 52 2.20 6.81 8.19
CA VAL A 52 1.03 6.07 7.69
C VAL A 52 -0.15 6.09 8.67
N PHE A 53 0.11 6.20 9.97
CA PHE A 53 -0.94 6.20 11.01
C PHE A 53 -1.65 7.55 11.13
N ALA A 54 -1.05 8.64 10.63
CA ALA A 54 -1.66 9.97 10.58
C ALA A 54 -2.60 10.16 9.37
N MET A 55 -2.49 9.28 8.36
CA MET A 55 -3.26 9.37 7.12
C MET A 55 -4.60 8.62 7.20
N ARG A 56 -5.55 9.00 6.34
CA ARG A 56 -6.85 8.33 6.29
C ARG A 56 -6.72 6.98 5.59
N GLN A 57 -7.05 5.89 6.29
CA GLN A 57 -6.98 4.53 5.74
C GLN A 57 -8.15 4.26 4.78
N LEU A 58 -7.84 3.67 3.62
CA LEU A 58 -8.83 3.17 2.65
C LEU A 58 -8.84 1.64 2.57
N HIS A 59 -7.68 1.04 2.77
CA HIS A 59 -7.53 -0.40 2.96
C HIS A 59 -7.05 -0.64 4.40
N PRO A 60 -7.41 -1.77 5.04
CA PRO A 60 -6.90 -2.10 6.37
C PRO A 60 -5.38 -1.97 6.44
N LEU A 61 -4.91 -1.20 7.43
CA LEU A 61 -3.50 -1.13 7.75
C LEU A 61 -3.10 -2.42 8.45
N SER A 62 -2.25 -3.20 7.79
CA SER A 62 -1.59 -4.34 8.41
C SER A 62 -0.12 -4.00 8.61
N ALA A 63 0.35 -3.97 9.86
CA ALA A 63 1.76 -3.78 10.17
C ALA A 63 2.61 -5.05 9.90
N GLY A 64 1.97 -6.20 9.68
CA GLY A 64 2.62 -7.48 9.47
C GLY A 64 1.70 -8.44 8.74
N MET A 65 1.55 -8.24 7.43
CA MET A 65 0.89 -9.21 6.56
C MET A 65 1.72 -10.50 6.55
N PRO A 66 1.15 -11.66 6.93
CA PRO A 66 1.90 -12.89 7.07
C PRO A 66 2.32 -13.40 5.69
N GLY A 67 3.61 -13.30 5.38
CA GLY A 67 4.21 -13.95 4.23
C GLY A 67 5.16 -15.09 4.63
N PRO A 68 5.68 -15.86 3.67
CA PRO A 68 5.45 -15.75 2.23
C PRO A 68 4.00 -16.04 1.84
N LEU A 69 3.43 -15.22 0.96
CA LEU A 69 2.07 -15.37 0.46
C LEU A 69 2.02 -16.58 -0.47
N LYS A 70 1.35 -17.66 -0.04
CA LYS A 70 1.07 -18.82 -0.90
C LYS A 70 -0.01 -18.52 -1.94
N VAL A 71 -0.95 -17.65 -1.59
CA VAL A 71 -2.02 -17.17 -2.46
C VAL A 71 -1.86 -15.66 -2.59
N PRO A 72 -1.82 -15.12 -3.82
CA PRO A 72 -1.78 -13.68 -4.05
C PRO A 72 -2.99 -12.98 -3.41
N VAL A 73 -2.76 -11.79 -2.87
CA VAL A 73 -3.85 -10.90 -2.44
C VAL A 73 -4.28 -10.08 -3.65
N ARG A 74 -5.56 -10.16 -4.00
CA ARG A 74 -6.17 -9.33 -5.04
C ARG A 74 -7.33 -8.57 -4.43
N ASP A 75 -7.34 -7.26 -4.59
CA ASP A 75 -8.44 -6.43 -4.16
C ASP A 75 -8.56 -5.17 -5.03
N SER A 76 -9.68 -4.49 -4.90
CA SER A 76 -9.96 -3.21 -5.56
C SER A 76 -10.77 -2.32 -4.65
N LEU A 77 -10.44 -1.03 -4.63
CA LEU A 77 -11.21 -0.02 -3.91
C LEU A 77 -11.52 1.17 -4.81
N VAL A 78 -12.67 1.79 -4.59
CA VAL A 78 -13.08 3.02 -5.25
C VAL A 78 -12.70 4.21 -4.39
N VAL A 79 -12.09 5.20 -5.01
CA VAL A 79 -11.62 6.43 -4.40
C VAL A 79 -12.82 7.33 -4.07
N PRO A 80 -13.06 7.66 -2.78
CA PRO A 80 -14.24 8.42 -2.37
C PRO A 80 -14.11 9.93 -2.61
N GLN A 81 -12.87 10.44 -2.75
CA GLN A 81 -12.54 11.87 -2.84
C GLN A 81 -11.29 12.06 -3.71
N SER A 82 -11.24 13.11 -4.53
CA SER A 82 -10.04 13.44 -5.30
C SER A 82 -8.90 13.89 -4.37
N GLY A 83 -7.67 13.51 -4.69
CA GLY A 83 -6.50 13.88 -3.90
C GLY A 83 -5.31 12.96 -4.10
N LEU A 84 -4.32 13.10 -3.20
CA LEU A 84 -3.12 12.29 -3.19
C LEU A 84 -3.32 11.02 -2.38
N TYR A 85 -3.08 9.87 -3.01
CA TYR A 85 -3.14 8.56 -2.41
C TYR A 85 -1.75 7.94 -2.36
N LYS A 86 -1.46 7.23 -1.27
CA LYS A 86 -0.21 6.51 -1.11
C LYS A 86 -0.47 5.02 -0.85
N VAL A 87 0.27 4.18 -1.56
CA VAL A 87 0.38 2.75 -1.26
C VAL A 87 1.62 2.56 -0.43
N TRP A 88 1.44 2.04 0.78
CA TRP A 88 2.49 1.86 1.77
C TRP A 88 2.97 0.42 1.77
N PHE A 89 4.29 0.24 1.71
CA PHE A 89 4.96 -1.03 1.99
C PHE A 89 5.99 -0.80 3.10
N SER A 90 5.98 -1.65 4.13
CA SER A 90 6.95 -1.55 5.22
C SER A 90 7.68 -2.86 5.48
N ASN A 91 8.98 -2.73 5.71
CA ASN A 91 9.84 -3.80 6.22
C ASN A 91 10.50 -3.36 7.54
N THR A 92 9.76 -2.64 8.39
CA THR A 92 10.25 -2.16 9.70
C THR A 92 9.93 -3.08 10.87
N SER A 93 9.01 -4.04 10.68
CA SER A 93 8.50 -4.92 11.74
C SER A 93 9.11 -6.34 11.72
N CYS A 94 10.21 -6.53 10.99
CA CYS A 94 11.03 -7.74 11.06
C CYS A 94 12.07 -7.64 12.18
#